data_AF-A0A450TDK1-F1
#
_entry.id   AF-A0A450TDK1-F1
#
_cell.length_a   1.000
_cell.length_b   1.000
_cell.length_c   1.000
_cell.angle_alpha   90.00
_cell.angle_beta   90.00
_cell.angle_gamma   90.00
#
_symmetry.space_group_name_H-M   'P 1'
#
loop_
_entity.id
_entity.type
_entity.pdbx_description
1 polymer ?
#
loop_
_entity_poly.entity_id
_entity_poly.type
_entity_poly.pdbx_seq_one_letter_code
_entity_poly.pdbx_strand_id
1 'polypeptide(L)'
;MMRAYYNGYRFSRRAGEHVYNPTLALYFLKEFQAECRYPDEILDSNLAMDRGKMHYIAQLPGGPRLIFDTLAEDEESPVRVRRLSDRFGVEDMRYAPKDTDFVASLLYYFGILTFGGMTPLRGTNSDYSQSGHPQALRREHPGAVAARGRGSR
;
A
#
# COMPACT_ATOMS: atom_id res chain seq x y z
N MET A 1 14.50 16.73 -3.39
CA MET A 1 13.32 17.51 -2.98
C MET A 1 12.02 16.76 -3.12
N MET A 2 11.58 16.32 -4.31
CA MET A 2 10.36 15.50 -4.45
C MET A 2 10.29 14.36 -3.43
N ARG A 3 11.36 13.57 -3.28
CA ARG A 3 11.44 12.51 -2.25
C ARG A 3 11.18 12.98 -0.80
N ALA A 4 11.59 14.19 -0.44
CA ALA A 4 11.48 14.71 0.91
C ALA A 4 10.05 15.13 1.28
N TYR A 5 9.29 15.63 0.31
CA TYR A 5 7.89 16.05 0.47
C TYR A 5 6.89 15.01 -0.03
N TYR A 6 7.34 14.09 -0.88
CA TYR A 6 6.57 13.07 -1.55
C TYR A 6 7.47 11.88 -1.93
N ASN A 7 7.64 10.91 -1.03
CA ASN A 7 8.58 9.79 -1.15
C ASN A 7 8.18 8.72 -2.20
N GLY A 8 7.22 9.03 -3.08
CA GLY A 8 6.69 8.12 -4.11
C GLY A 8 5.97 6.90 -3.53
N TYR A 9 5.60 5.97 -4.41
CA TYR A 9 4.97 4.70 -4.04
C TYR A 9 5.52 3.56 -4.90
N ARG A 10 5.57 2.36 -4.34
CA ARG A 10 6.01 1.16 -5.04
C ARG A 10 4.79 0.30 -5.37
N PHE A 11 4.46 0.23 -6.66
CA PHE A 11 3.24 -0.41 -7.17
C PHE A 11 3.44 -1.87 -7.58
N SER A 12 4.69 -2.28 -7.83
CA SER A 12 5.03 -3.60 -8.35
C SER A 12 6.00 -4.31 -7.41
N ARG A 13 5.78 -5.61 -7.26
CA ARG A 13 6.68 -6.52 -6.53
C ARG A 13 8.10 -6.55 -7.10
N ARG A 14 8.24 -6.24 -8.40
CA ARG A 14 9.51 -6.27 -9.13
C ARG A 14 10.15 -4.89 -9.26
N ALA A 15 9.44 -3.82 -8.89
CA ALA A 15 10.01 -2.49 -8.97
C ALA A 15 11.04 -2.31 -7.85
N GLY A 16 12.30 -2.04 -8.23
CA GLY A 16 13.35 -1.67 -7.28
C GLY A 16 13.20 -0.24 -6.78
N GLU A 17 12.48 0.60 -7.51
CA GLU A 17 12.37 2.04 -7.28
C GLU A 17 10.94 2.46 -6.96
N HIS A 18 10.81 3.58 -6.23
CA HIS A 18 9.53 4.23 -6.00
C HIS A 18 9.16 5.08 -7.22
N VAL A 19 7.88 5.07 -7.58
CA VAL A 19 7.33 5.88 -8.67
C VAL A 19 6.60 7.08 -8.08
N TYR A 20 6.76 8.24 -8.72
CA TYR A 20 6.02 9.44 -8.37
C TYR A 20 4.70 9.52 -9.14
N ASN A 21 3.69 10.17 -8.54
CA ASN A 21 2.48 10.53 -9.25
C ASN A 21 2.86 11.45 -10.44
N PRO A 22 2.47 11.08 -11.68
CA PRO A 22 2.88 11.83 -12.86
C PRO A 22 2.31 13.24 -12.88
N THR A 23 1.11 13.48 -12.34
CA THR A 23 0.52 14.82 -12.26
C THR A 23 1.37 15.75 -11.38
N LEU A 24 1.77 15.30 -10.18
CA LEU A 24 2.66 16.08 -9.30
C LEU A 24 4.02 16.31 -9.94
N ALA A 25 4.59 15.29 -10.59
CA ALA A 25 5.88 15.42 -11.26
C ALA A 25 5.83 16.41 -12.42
N LEU A 26 4.79 16.37 -13.24
CA LEU A 26 4.60 17.29 -14.37
C LEU A 26 4.32 18.72 -13.89
N TYR A 27 3.51 18.88 -12.84
CA TYR A 27 3.28 20.18 -12.21
C TYR A 27 4.59 20.78 -11.70
N PHE A 28 5.37 20.01 -10.93
CA PHE A 28 6.69 20.45 -10.46
C PHE A 28 7.59 20.89 -11.62
N LEU A 29 7.68 20.09 -12.68
CA LEU A 29 8.51 20.41 -13.85
C LEU A 29 8.04 21.69 -14.56
N LYS A 30 6.72 21.89 -14.67
CA LYS A 30 6.12 23.06 -15.30
C LYS A 30 6.47 24.35 -14.53
N GLU A 31 6.27 24.36 -13.21
CA GLU A 31 6.59 25.53 -12.37
C GLU A 31 8.09 25.81 -12.36
N PHE A 32 8.90 24.76 -12.27
CA PHE A 32 10.36 24.90 -12.29
C PHE A 32 10.85 25.47 -13.63
N GLN A 33 10.26 25.04 -14.75
CA GLN A 33 10.58 25.59 -16.07
C GLN A 33 10.20 27.07 -16.19
N ALA A 34 9.06 27.48 -15.63
CA ALA A 34 8.56 28.84 -15.74
C ALA A 34 9.31 29.84 -14.84
N GLU A 35 9.57 29.47 -13.59
CA GLU A 35 10.00 30.39 -12.54
C GLU A 35 11.46 30.18 -12.11
N CYS A 36 12.13 29.13 -12.61
CA CYS A 36 13.44 28.65 -12.14
C CYS A 36 13.47 28.46 -10.60
N ARG A 37 12.30 28.19 -10.02
CA ARG A 37 12.06 28.05 -8.58
C ARG A 37 11.13 26.87 -8.34
N TYR A 38 11.19 26.31 -7.14
CA TYR A 38 10.27 25.24 -6.76
C TYR A 38 8.87 25.83 -6.53
N PRO A 39 7.79 25.05 -6.75
CA PRO A 39 6.46 25.47 -6.36
C PRO A 39 6.42 25.75 -4.85
N ASP A 40 5.76 26.83 -4.45
CA ASP A 40 5.52 27.11 -3.03
C ASP A 40 4.66 26.01 -2.39
N GLU A 41 3.73 25.45 -3.16
CA GLU A 41 2.92 24.28 -2.79
C GLU A 41 3.25 23.09 -3.69
N ILE A 42 4.07 22.16 -3.20
CA ILE A 42 4.47 20.94 -3.94
C ILE A 42 3.34 19.90 -3.99
N LEU A 43 2.44 19.90 -3.00
CA LEU A 43 1.34 18.94 -2.87
C LEU A 43 0.05 19.55 -3.41
N ASP A 44 -0.48 18.97 -4.48
CA ASP A 44 -1.83 19.30 -4.96
C ASP A 44 -2.87 18.71 -4.02
N SER A 45 -3.69 19.58 -3.41
CA SER A 45 -4.81 19.19 -2.55
C SER A 45 -5.86 18.34 -3.26
N ASN A 46 -5.97 18.40 -4.59
CA ASN A 46 -6.85 17.54 -5.39
C ASN A 46 -6.28 16.13 -5.59
N LEU A 47 -4.97 15.96 -5.40
CA LEU A 47 -4.29 14.66 -5.41
C LEU A 47 -4.06 14.12 -3.99
N ALA A 48 -4.31 14.95 -2.97
CA ALA A 48 -4.47 14.46 -1.62
C ALA A 48 -5.62 13.45 -1.59
N MET A 49 -5.49 12.50 -0.67
CA MET A 49 -6.55 11.55 -0.47
C MET A 49 -7.85 12.26 -0.10
N ASP A 50 -8.87 12.05 -0.94
CA ASP A 50 -10.20 12.63 -0.76
C ASP A 50 -10.79 12.28 0.61
N ARG A 51 -11.39 13.28 1.27
CA ARG A 51 -12.02 13.12 2.59
C ARG A 51 -13.14 12.09 2.55
N GLY A 52 -13.88 11.99 1.43
CA GLY A 52 -14.91 10.97 1.24
C GLY A 52 -14.34 9.55 1.27
N LYS A 53 -13.21 9.32 0.60
CA LYS A 53 -12.50 8.03 0.63
C LYS A 53 -12.01 7.68 2.04
N MET A 54 -11.46 8.64 2.78
CA MET A 54 -11.05 8.41 4.17
C MET A 54 -12.22 8.11 5.09
N HIS A 55 -13.30 8.87 4.95
CA HIS A 55 -14.49 8.66 5.74
C HIS A 55 -15.09 7.27 5.49
N TYR A 56 -15.14 6.85 4.23
CA TYR A 56 -15.55 5.49 3.88
C TYR A 56 -14.66 4.43 4.53
N ILE A 57 -13.34 4.54 4.42
CA ILE A 57 -12.41 3.57 5.03
C ILE A 57 -12.55 3.54 6.54
N ALA A 58 -12.71 4.70 7.19
CA ALA A 58 -12.89 4.79 8.64
C ALA A 58 -14.19 4.12 9.14
N GLN A 59 -15.19 3.93 8.26
CA GLN A 59 -16.41 3.19 8.59
C GLN A 59 -16.28 1.68 8.39
N LEU A 60 -15.23 1.21 7.71
CA LEU A 60 -15.03 -0.22 7.46
C LEU A 60 -14.50 -0.94 8.72
N PRO A 61 -14.82 -2.23 8.89
CA PRO A 61 -14.26 -3.06 9.96
C PRO A 61 -12.73 -3.00 9.95
N GLY A 62 -12.13 -2.65 11.10
CA GLY A 62 -10.67 -2.51 11.24
C GLY A 62 -10.06 -1.28 10.54
N GLY A 63 -10.84 -0.49 9.82
CA GLY A 63 -10.39 0.69 9.08
C GLY A 63 -9.74 1.77 9.94
N PRO A 64 -10.38 2.25 11.03
CA PRO A 64 -9.77 3.24 11.91
C PRO A 64 -8.41 2.78 12.44
N ARG A 65 -8.33 1.52 12.91
CA ARG A 65 -7.07 0.97 13.42
C ARG A 65 -6.00 0.92 12.34
N LEU A 66 -6.31 0.43 11.14
CA LEU A 66 -5.38 0.42 10.02
C LEU A 66 -4.90 1.83 9.65
N ILE A 67 -5.78 2.83 9.67
CA ILE A 67 -5.41 4.22 9.44
C ILE A 67 -4.43 4.68 10.53
N PHE A 68 -4.74 4.46 11.81
CA PHE A 68 -3.86 4.83 12.91
C PHE A 68 -2.50 4.13 12.84
N ASP A 69 -2.49 2.82 12.61
CA ASP A 69 -1.26 2.03 12.47
C ASP A 69 -0.42 2.54 11.28
N THR A 70 -1.07 3.00 10.21
CA THR A 70 -0.39 3.60 9.05
C THR A 70 0.24 4.96 9.38
N LEU A 71 -0.46 5.79 10.15
CA LEU A 71 0.01 7.11 10.59
C LEU A 71 1.07 7.03 11.68
N ALA A 72 1.09 5.96 12.48
CA ALA A 72 2.08 5.75 13.53
C ALA A 72 3.48 5.41 12.98
N GLU A 73 3.59 5.12 11.67
CA GLU A 73 4.85 4.84 10.96
C GLU A 73 5.72 3.76 11.63
N ASP A 74 5.10 2.78 12.29
CA ASP A 74 5.81 1.72 12.98
C ASP A 74 6.41 0.72 11.97
N GLU A 75 7.73 0.82 11.75
CA GLU A 75 8.47 -0.08 10.88
C GLU A 75 8.55 -1.52 11.40
N GLU A 76 8.40 -1.73 12.71
CA GLU A 76 8.45 -3.04 13.36
C GLU A 76 7.14 -3.81 13.19
N SER A 77 6.02 -3.10 13.00
CA SER A 77 4.68 -3.66 12.81
C SER A 77 4.03 -3.24 11.47
N PRO A 78 4.59 -3.63 10.31
CA PRO A 78 3.99 -3.30 9.02
C PRO A 78 2.66 -4.03 8.82
N VAL A 79 1.73 -3.37 8.10
CA VAL A 79 0.47 -4.00 7.68
C VAL A 79 0.78 -5.18 6.77
N ARG A 80 0.30 -6.38 7.12
CA ARG A 80 0.47 -7.60 6.33
C ARG A 80 -0.87 -8.05 5.80
N VAL A 81 -0.94 -8.26 4.50
CA VAL A 81 -2.11 -8.85 3.83
C VAL A 81 -1.73 -10.15 3.16
N ARG A 82 -2.66 -11.10 3.08
CA ARG A 82 -2.37 -12.36 2.37
C ARG A 82 -2.34 -12.14 0.86
N ARG A 83 -3.24 -11.29 0.35
CA ARG A 83 -3.29 -10.89 -1.05
C ARG A 83 -3.92 -9.51 -1.18
N LEU A 84 -3.36 -8.68 -2.08
CA LEU A 84 -4.03 -7.46 -2.49
C LEU A 84 -5.26 -7.78 -3.33
N SER A 85 -6.41 -7.23 -2.94
CA SER A 85 -7.62 -7.24 -3.75
C SER A 85 -7.40 -6.38 -4.98
N ASP A 86 -7.53 -6.95 -6.18
CA ASP A 86 -7.24 -6.29 -7.46
C ASP A 86 -8.50 -5.75 -8.16
N ARG A 87 -9.68 -5.87 -7.52
CA ARG A 87 -10.96 -5.40 -8.04
C ARG A 87 -11.77 -4.71 -6.94
N PHE A 88 -12.27 -3.52 -7.26
CA PHE A 88 -13.14 -2.72 -6.40
C PHE A 88 -14.39 -2.30 -7.19
N GLY A 89 -15.12 -3.27 -7.72
CA GLY A 89 -16.36 -3.01 -8.43
C GLY A 89 -17.45 -2.47 -7.47
N VAL A 90 -18.47 -1.81 -8.02
CA VAL A 90 -19.60 -1.30 -7.20
C VAL A 90 -20.27 -2.42 -6.40
N GLU A 91 -20.41 -3.59 -7.00
CA GLU A 91 -20.98 -4.77 -6.35
C GLU A 91 -20.09 -5.27 -5.21
N ASP A 92 -18.77 -5.34 -5.44
CA ASP A 92 -17.80 -5.68 -4.40
C ASP A 92 -17.86 -4.66 -3.26
N MET A 93 -17.97 -3.35 -3.56
CA MET A 93 -18.05 -2.31 -2.54
C MET A 93 -19.28 -2.48 -1.66
N ARG A 94 -20.37 -3.00 -2.23
CA ARG A 94 -21.64 -3.15 -1.53
C ARG A 94 -21.79 -4.46 -0.77
N TYR A 95 -21.33 -5.58 -1.33
CA TYR A 95 -21.70 -6.91 -0.83
C TYR A 95 -20.51 -7.76 -0.40
N ALA A 96 -19.30 -7.55 -0.95
CA ALA A 96 -18.16 -8.36 -0.56
C ALA A 96 -17.77 -8.13 0.91
N PRO A 97 -17.22 -9.14 1.60
CA PRO A 97 -16.65 -8.95 2.92
C PRO A 97 -15.59 -7.83 2.92
N LYS A 98 -15.66 -6.96 3.92
CA LYS A 98 -14.74 -5.82 4.11
C LYS A 98 -13.71 -6.16 5.16
N ASP A 99 -12.95 -7.22 4.91
CA ASP A 99 -11.91 -7.69 5.81
C ASP A 99 -10.65 -6.80 5.77
N THR A 100 -9.68 -7.12 6.63
CA THR A 100 -8.41 -6.39 6.72
C THR A 100 -7.67 -6.34 5.39
N ASP A 101 -7.65 -7.46 4.62
CA ASP A 101 -6.98 -7.53 3.32
C ASP A 101 -7.63 -6.56 2.33
N PHE A 102 -8.96 -6.50 2.31
CA PHE A 102 -9.71 -5.56 1.48
C PHE A 102 -9.41 -4.10 1.85
N VAL A 103 -9.48 -3.75 3.13
CA VAL A 103 -9.25 -2.38 3.61
C VAL A 103 -7.81 -1.94 3.34
N ALA A 104 -6.84 -2.78 3.66
CA ALA A 104 -5.43 -2.52 3.37
C ALA A 104 -5.16 -2.41 1.85
N SER A 105 -5.89 -3.14 1.02
CA SER A 105 -5.81 -2.99 -0.44
C SER A 105 -6.32 -1.62 -0.89
N LEU A 106 -7.44 -1.11 -0.35
CA LEU A 106 -7.90 0.25 -0.63
C LEU A 106 -6.86 1.30 -0.24
N LEU A 107 -6.30 1.18 0.97
CA LEU A 107 -5.26 2.09 1.44
C LEU A 107 -4.02 2.05 0.53
N TYR A 108 -3.66 0.87 0.01
CA TYR A 108 -2.57 0.69 -0.95
C TYR A 108 -2.86 1.34 -2.31
N TYR A 109 -4.05 1.13 -2.89
CA TYR A 109 -4.39 1.72 -4.19
C TYR A 109 -4.70 3.22 -4.14
N PHE A 110 -5.11 3.74 -2.98
CA PHE A 110 -5.13 5.18 -2.71
C PHE A 110 -3.74 5.76 -2.39
N GLY A 111 -2.73 4.89 -2.38
CA GLY A 111 -1.32 5.22 -2.23
C GLY A 111 -0.86 5.49 -0.80
N ILE A 112 -1.75 5.45 0.20
CA ILE A 112 -1.44 5.71 1.61
C ILE A 112 -0.46 4.65 2.13
N LEU A 113 -0.71 3.40 1.72
CA LEU A 113 0.22 2.30 1.91
C LEU A 113 1.05 2.09 0.62
N THR A 114 2.32 1.72 0.79
CA THR A 114 3.24 1.38 -0.30
C THR A 114 3.78 -0.04 -0.12
N PHE A 115 4.12 -0.73 -1.22
CA PHE A 115 4.64 -2.10 -1.13
C PHE A 115 5.95 -2.13 -0.32
N GLY A 116 5.95 -2.89 0.77
CA GLY A 116 7.08 -3.07 1.70
C GLY A 116 7.88 -4.36 1.46
N GLY A 117 7.30 -5.37 0.78
CA GLY A 117 7.98 -6.62 0.48
C GLY A 117 7.05 -7.83 0.56
N MET A 118 7.60 -9.02 0.29
CA MET A 118 6.90 -10.28 0.53
C MET A 118 7.53 -11.02 1.70
N THR A 119 6.67 -11.54 2.58
CA THR A 119 7.08 -12.40 3.69
C THR A 119 6.48 -13.78 3.47
N PRO A 120 7.23 -14.87 3.70
CA PRO A 120 6.65 -16.21 3.68
C PRO A 120 5.47 -16.28 4.65
N LEU A 121 4.36 -16.87 4.21
CA LEU A 121 3.28 -17.22 5.14
C LEU A 121 3.85 -18.22 6.15
N ARG A 122 3.92 -17.83 7.43
CA ARG A 122 4.24 -18.76 8.50
C ARG A 122 3.06 -19.72 8.64
N GLY A 123 3.15 -20.88 7.99
CA GLY A 123 2.34 -22.03 8.37
C GLY A 123 2.72 -22.45 9.78
N THR A 124 1.75 -22.65 10.65
CA THR A 124 1.94 -23.33 11.92
C THR A 124 2.31 -24.78 11.64
N ASN A 125 3.61 -25.07 11.45
CA ASN A 125 4.10 -26.43 11.42
C ASN A 125 4.21 -26.94 12.85
N SER A 126 3.08 -27.36 13.41
CA SER A 126 3.01 -28.34 14.50
C SER A 126 2.43 -29.63 13.93
N ASP A 127 3.12 -30.24 12.96
CA ASP A 127 2.97 -31.65 12.56
C ASP A 127 3.84 -31.93 11.33
N TYR A 128 5.15 -32.08 11.53
CA TYR A 128 5.99 -32.83 10.59
C TYR A 128 7.10 -33.50 11.39
N SER A 129 6.78 -34.63 12.00
CA SER A 129 7.78 -35.64 12.37
C SER A 129 7.82 -36.70 11.27
N GLN A 130 8.98 -36.76 10.61
CA GLN A 130 9.61 -37.91 9.94
C GLN A 130 8.73 -38.87 9.10
N SER A 131 8.92 -38.85 7.78
CA SER A 131 9.37 -40.01 6.96
C SER A 131 9.34 -39.66 5.46
N GLY A 132 10.16 -40.39 4.69
CA GLY A 132 10.78 -39.94 3.45
C GLY A 132 9.99 -40.00 2.13
N HIS A 133 10.62 -39.36 1.14
CA HIS A 133 10.47 -39.38 -0.34
C HIS A 133 9.98 -38.10 -1.01
N PRO A 134 10.65 -37.65 -2.10
CA PRO A 134 10.39 -36.35 -2.72
C PRO A 134 9.24 -36.45 -3.72
N GLN A 135 8.12 -35.79 -3.43
CA GLN A 135 7.12 -35.48 -4.45
C GLN A 135 7.28 -34.02 -4.86
N ALA A 136 7.50 -33.82 -6.16
CA ALA A 136 7.54 -32.51 -6.81
C ALA A 136 6.21 -31.78 -6.57
N LEU A 137 6.21 -30.83 -5.63
CA LEU A 137 5.04 -30.00 -5.35
C LEU A 137 5.15 -28.66 -6.08
N ARG A 138 4.10 -28.36 -6.84
CA ARG A 138 3.85 -27.13 -7.60
C ARG A 138 4.18 -25.87 -6.77
N ARG A 139 4.76 -24.87 -7.44
CA ARG A 139 4.94 -23.50 -6.94
C ARG A 139 3.60 -22.80 -6.73
N GLU A 140 2.91 -23.12 -5.66
CA GLU A 140 1.90 -22.24 -5.06
C GLU A 140 2.66 -21.37 -4.04
N HIS A 141 2.96 -20.12 -4.40
CA HIS A 141 3.51 -19.15 -3.45
C HIS A 141 2.44 -18.13 -3.06
N PRO A 142 1.59 -18.42 -2.06
CA PRO A 142 0.85 -17.39 -1.38
C PRO A 142 1.84 -16.60 -0.50
N GLY A 143 2.30 -15.45 -1.01
CA GLY A 143 3.19 -14.55 -0.29
C GLY A 143 2.38 -13.43 0.35
N ALA A 144 2.53 -13.22 1.66
CA ALA A 144 1.94 -12.05 2.29
C ALA A 144 2.65 -10.79 1.81
N VAL A 145 1.89 -9.76 1.47
CA VAL A 145 2.41 -8.45 1.09
C VAL A 145 2.46 -7.59 2.34
N ALA A 146 3.66 -7.12 2.69
CA ALA A 146 3.81 -6.04 3.66
C ALA A 146 3.55 -4.73 2.94
N ALA A 147 2.75 -3.83 3.53
CA ALA A 147 2.57 -2.48 3.04
C ALA A 147 2.98 -1.48 4.14
N ARG A 148 3.81 -0.50 3.80
CA ARG A 148 4.34 0.52 4.73
C ARG A 148 3.55 1.83 4.58
N GLY A 149 3.35 2.56 5.67
CA GLY A 149 2.79 3.92 5.63
C GLY A 149 3.72 4.92 4.95
N ARG A 150 3.16 5.96 4.33
CA ARG A 150 3.95 7.06 3.75
C ARG A 150 4.46 7.99 4.86
N GLY A 151 5.78 8.09 4.99
CA GLY A 151 6.44 9.10 5.82
C GLY A 151 6.26 10.52 5.29
N SER A 152 5.71 11.41 6.11
CA SER A 152 5.89 12.86 5.96
C SER A 152 6.71 13.37 7.13
N ARG A 153 7.92 13.87 6.86
CA ARG A 153 8.66 14.68 7.82
C ARG A 153 8.04 16.07 7.92
#